data_AF-A0A8M1M1M5-F1
#
_entry.id   AF-A0A8M1M1M5-F1
#
_cell.length_a   1.000
_cell.length_b   1.000
_cell.length_c   1.000
_cell.angle_alpha   90.00
_cell.angle_beta   90.00
_cell.angle_gamma   90.00
#
_symmetry.space_group_name_H-M   'P 1'
#
loop_
_entity.id
_entity.type
_entity.pdbx_description
1 polymer ?
#
loop_
_entity_poly.entity_id
_entity_poly.type
_entity_poly.pdbx_seq_one_letter_code
_entity_poly.pdbx_strand_id
1 'polypeptide(L)'
;MLHQILGQTKKHQSLIPLFVIIITTAIALLGIYWAGVTGAPLYVLCLALFNPDVSWDRKNNPEPWNKLGPNDQYKFYSVNVDYSKVKKEGPYF
;
A
#
# COMPACT_ATOMS: atom_id res chain seq x y z
N MET A 1 -27.09 -26.86 5.09
CA MET A 1 -26.76 -26.55 3.68
C MET A 1 -25.37 -27.04 3.27
N LEU A 2 -24.26 -26.67 3.93
CA LEU A 2 -22.91 -27.09 3.52
C LEU A 2 -22.74 -28.61 3.41
N HIS A 3 -23.31 -29.36 4.37
CA HIS A 3 -23.30 -30.81 4.38
C HIS A 3 -24.00 -31.43 3.15
N GLN A 4 -25.10 -30.83 2.71
CA GLN A 4 -25.82 -31.28 1.51
C GLN A 4 -24.99 -31.03 0.25
N ILE A 5 -24.34 -29.87 0.16
CA ILE A 5 -23.46 -29.53 -0.97
C ILE A 5 -22.31 -30.53 -1.06
N LEU A 6 -21.61 -30.79 0.05
CA LEU A 6 -20.53 -31.77 0.12
C LEU A 6 -21.00 -33.19 -0.26
N GLY A 7 -22.20 -33.57 0.17
CA GLY A 7 -22.81 -34.85 -0.20
C GLY A 7 -23.08 -34.97 -1.72
N GLN A 8 -23.52 -33.89 -2.37
CA GLN A 8 -23.75 -33.86 -3.82
C GLN A 8 -22.43 -33.86 -4.60
N THR A 9 -21.41 -33.16 -4.12
CA THR A 9 -20.07 -33.14 -4.74
C THR A 9 -19.40 -34.51 -4.75
N LYS A 10 -19.65 -35.35 -3.73
CA LYS A 10 -19.18 -36.75 -3.71
C LYS A 10 -19.92 -37.64 -4.70
N LYS A 11 -21.21 -37.38 -4.94
CA LYS A 11 -22.03 -38.13 -5.91
C LYS A 11 -21.74 -37.75 -7.35
N HIS A 12 -21.40 -36.49 -7.61
CA HIS A 12 -21.10 -35.96 -8.93
C HIS A 12 -19.68 -35.37 -8.96
N GLN A 13 -18.69 -36.21 -9.28
CA GLN A 13 -17.28 -35.82 -9.29
C GLN A 13 -16.95 -34.66 -10.25
N SER A 14 -17.77 -34.43 -11.29
CA SER A 14 -17.63 -33.29 -12.21
C SER A 14 -17.84 -31.92 -11.54
N LEU A 15 -18.45 -31.86 -10.35
CA LEU A 15 -18.64 -30.62 -9.60
C LEU A 15 -17.38 -30.15 -8.86
N ILE A 16 -16.44 -31.05 -8.57
CA ILE A 16 -15.18 -30.74 -7.88
C ILE A 16 -14.39 -29.64 -8.59
N PRO A 17 -14.05 -29.74 -9.89
CA PRO A 17 -13.28 -28.70 -10.58
C PRO A 17 -14.01 -27.35 -10.61
N LEU A 18 -15.34 -27.34 -10.68
CA LEU A 18 -16.14 -26.11 -10.67
C LEU A 18 -16.04 -25.39 -9.33
N PHE A 19 -16.14 -26.11 -8.21
CA PHE A 19 -15.96 -25.51 -6.87
C PHE A 19 -14.53 -24.99 -6.65
N VAL A 20 -13.52 -25.71 -7.14
CA VAL A 20 -12.12 -25.25 -7.04
C VAL A 20 -11.95 -23.91 -7.76
N ILE A 21 -12.46 -23.77 -8.99
CA ILE A 21 -12.39 -22.52 -9.77
C ILE A 21 -13.11 -21.38 -9.05
N ILE A 22 -14.32 -21.62 -8.52
CA ILE A 22 -15.08 -20.58 -7.82
C ILE A 22 -14.34 -20.13 -6.55
N ILE A 23 -13.78 -21.06 -5.78
CA ILE A 23 -13.08 -20.72 -4.54
C ILE A 23 -11.78 -19.96 -4.83
N THR A 24 -10.98 -20.41 -5.81
CA THR A 24 -9.71 -19.75 -6.14
C THR A 24 -9.94 -18.35 -6.70
N THR A 25 -10.94 -18.18 -7.56
CA THR A 25 -11.30 -16.85 -8.08
C THR A 25 -11.83 -15.93 -6.99
N ALA A 26 -12.67 -16.44 -6.07
CA ALA A 26 -13.16 -15.65 -4.93
C ALA A 26 -12.01 -15.19 -4.01
N ILE A 27 -11.06 -16.07 -3.69
CA ILE A 27 -9.88 -15.72 -2.87
C ILE A 27 -9.04 -14.66 -3.57
N ALA A 28 -8.80 -14.80 -4.88
CA ALA A 28 -8.04 -13.82 -5.65
C ALA A 28 -8.73 -12.45 -5.68
N LEU A 29 -10.05 -12.41 -5.91
CA LEU A 29 -10.83 -11.16 -5.93
C LEU A 29 -10.84 -10.47 -4.56
N LEU A 30 -11.00 -11.24 -3.48
CA LEU A 30 -10.90 -10.70 -2.13
C LEU A 30 -9.51 -10.11 -1.89
N GLY A 31 -8.44 -10.81 -2.28
CA GLY A 31 -7.06 -10.30 -2.16
C GLY A 31 -6.85 -8.96 -2.87
N ILE A 32 -7.33 -8.84 -4.11
CA ILE A 32 -7.24 -7.59 -4.89
C ILE A 32 -8.04 -6.47 -4.22
N TYR A 33 -9.26 -6.77 -3.77
CA TYR A 33 -10.12 -5.81 -3.08
C TYR A 33 -9.46 -5.27 -1.80
N TRP A 34 -8.95 -6.17 -0.94
CA TRP A 34 -8.29 -5.77 0.30
C TRP A 34 -7.02 -4.96 0.05
N ALA A 35 -6.22 -5.34 -0.95
CA ALA A 35 -5.02 -4.60 -1.33
C ALA A 35 -5.35 -3.18 -1.80
N GLY A 36 -6.40 -3.01 -2.60
CA GLY A 36 -6.84 -1.69 -3.07
C GLY A 36 -7.43 -0.83 -1.95
N VAL A 37 -8.36 -1.38 -1.17
CA VAL A 37 -9.05 -0.66 -0.09
C VAL A 37 -8.09 -0.26 1.02
N THR A 38 -7.04 -1.05 1.28
CA THR A 38 -6.08 -0.74 2.34
C THR A 38 -4.90 0.07 1.79
N GLY A 39 -4.34 -0.31 0.64
CA GLY A 39 -3.12 0.28 0.10
C GLY A 39 -3.27 1.73 -0.35
N ALA A 40 -4.37 2.06 -1.05
CA ALA A 40 -4.60 3.41 -1.55
C ALA A 40 -4.73 4.46 -0.43
N PRO A 41 -5.62 4.31 0.57
CA PRO A 41 -5.74 5.30 1.64
C PRO A 41 -4.52 5.33 2.55
N LEU A 42 -3.83 4.19 2.79
CA LEU A 42 -2.58 4.21 3.54
C LEU A 42 -1.50 5.03 2.83
N TYR A 43 -1.37 4.89 1.52
CA TYR A 43 -0.40 5.68 0.76
C TYR A 43 -0.73 7.18 0.80
N VAL A 44 -2.00 7.54 0.63
CA VAL A 44 -2.45 8.94 0.76
C VAL A 44 -2.22 9.48 2.16
N LEU A 45 -2.47 8.69 3.21
CA LEU A 45 -2.20 9.07 4.59
C LEU A 45 -0.70 9.30 4.82
N CYS A 46 0.16 8.42 4.31
CA CYS A 46 1.60 8.59 4.38
C CYS A 46 2.05 9.88 3.67
N LEU A 47 1.51 10.18 2.49
CA LEU A 47 1.80 11.44 1.79
C LEU A 47 1.32 12.66 2.59
N ALA A 48 0.13 12.60 3.16
CA ALA A 48 -0.42 13.70 3.94
C ALA A 48 0.42 13.98 5.21
N LEU A 49 1.02 12.97 5.83
CA LEU A 49 1.74 13.12 7.10
C LEU A 49 3.25 13.34 6.93
N PHE A 50 3.87 12.73 5.91
CA PHE A 50 5.33 12.68 5.80
C PHE A 50 5.89 13.43 4.58
N ASN A 51 5.04 13.91 3.65
CA ASN A 51 5.53 14.71 2.52
C ASN A 51 5.81 16.15 2.98
N PRO A 52 7.04 16.71 2.78
CA PRO A 52 7.37 18.08 3.16
C PRO A 52 6.53 19.17 2.48
N ASP A 53 5.87 18.85 1.36
CA ASP A 53 4.99 19.78 0.66
C ASP A 53 3.66 20.02 1.42
N VAL A 54 3.35 19.17 2.40
CA VAL A 54 2.13 19.25 3.20
C VAL A 54 2.50 19.64 4.63
N SER A 55 2.02 20.80 5.08
CA SER A 55 2.16 21.24 6.47
C SER A 55 0.81 21.31 7.17
N TRP A 56 0.72 20.67 8.33
CA TRP A 56 -0.40 20.85 9.26
C TRP A 56 -0.08 21.85 10.38
N ASP A 57 1.19 22.21 10.53
CA ASP A 57 1.65 23.16 11.55
C ASP A 57 1.48 24.59 11.05
N ARG A 58 0.58 25.33 11.70
CA ARG A 58 0.26 26.72 11.36
C ARG A 58 1.05 27.76 12.15
N LYS A 59 1.84 27.35 13.16
CA LYS A 59 2.42 28.29 14.14
C LYS A 59 3.93 28.22 14.26
N ASN A 60 4.54 27.03 14.28
CA ASN A 60 5.97 26.93 14.63
C ASN A 60 6.89 26.82 13.41
N ASN A 61 6.45 26.15 12.35
CA ASN A 61 7.23 26.09 11.12
C ASN A 61 6.31 25.92 9.89
N PRO A 62 5.98 27.02 9.18
CA PRO A 62 5.19 26.94 7.96
C PRO A 62 5.92 26.26 6.79
N GLU A 63 7.23 26.01 6.92
CA GLU A 63 8.11 25.47 5.87
C GLU A 63 8.72 24.11 6.28
N PRO A 64 8.01 22.98 6.08
CA PRO A 64 8.42 21.68 6.61
C PRO A 64 9.76 21.17 6.05
N TRP A 65 10.08 21.55 4.82
CA TRP A 65 11.33 21.18 4.13
C TRP A 65 12.59 21.67 4.85
N ASN A 66 12.51 22.72 5.68
CA ASN A 66 13.67 23.22 6.42
C ASN A 66 14.23 22.21 7.44
N LYS A 67 13.44 21.20 7.82
CA LYS A 67 13.86 20.13 8.75
C LYS A 67 14.49 18.93 8.03
N LEU A 68 14.39 18.85 6.70
CA LEU A 68 14.89 17.71 5.94
C LEU A 68 16.34 17.92 5.52
N GLY A 69 17.16 16.92 5.78
CA GLY A 69 18.51 16.81 5.26
C GLY A 69 18.54 16.24 3.84
N PRO A 70 19.69 16.36 3.14
CA PRO A 70 19.87 15.81 1.79
C PRO A 70 19.75 14.27 1.74
N ASN A 71 20.03 13.63 2.87
CA ASN A 71 20.00 12.18 3.02
C ASN A 71 18.62 11.66 3.43
N ASP A 72 17.68 12.56 3.75
CA ASP A 72 16.36 12.15 4.22
C ASP A 72 15.48 11.75 3.03
N GLN A 73 15.17 10.47 2.97
CA GLN A 73 14.24 9.94 1.98
C GLN A 73 12.80 10.08 2.48
N TYR A 74 12.11 11.13 2.03
CA TYR A 74 10.66 11.27 2.30
C TYR A 74 9.78 10.45 1.34
N LYS A 75 10.32 10.07 0.17
CA LYS A 75 9.59 9.25 -0.81
C LYS A 75 9.51 7.81 -0.35
N PHE A 76 8.31 7.23 -0.40
CA PHE A 76 8.08 5.83 -0.04
C PHE A 76 9.00 4.86 -0.80
N TYR A 77 9.33 5.17 -2.05
CA TYR A 77 10.29 4.41 -2.84
C TYR A 77 11.05 5.31 -3.82
N SER A 78 12.34 5.02 -4.01
CA SER A 78 13.22 5.70 -4.97
C SER A 78 14.00 4.66 -5.75
N VAL A 79 13.89 4.69 -7.08
CA VAL A 79 14.50 3.68 -7.96
C VAL A 79 15.96 4.01 -8.25
N ASN A 80 16.27 5.29 -8.41
CA ASN A 80 17.53 5.72 -9.03
C ASN A 80 18.44 6.57 -8.11
N VAL A 81 17.94 6.99 -6.94
CA VAL A 81 18.67 7.92 -6.06
C VAL A 81 19.13 7.19 -4.81
N ASP A 82 20.46 7.15 -4.62
CA ASP A 82 21.09 6.71 -3.39
C ASP A 82 21.28 7.90 -2.44
N TYR A 83 20.33 8.07 -1.53
CA TYR A 83 20.30 9.18 -0.57
C TYR A 83 21.53 9.24 0.35
N SER A 84 22.25 8.12 0.54
CA SER A 84 23.47 8.11 1.35
C SER A 84 24.63 8.91 0.72
N LYS A 85 24.56 9.18 -0.59
CA LYS A 85 25.59 9.86 -1.37
C LYS A 85 25.20 11.28 -1.77
N VAL A 86 23.98 11.71 -1.48
CA VAL A 86 23.48 13.03 -1.84
C VAL A 86 24.10 14.06 -0.90
N LYS A 87 24.73 15.10 -1.47
CA LYS A 87 25.30 16.20 -0.69
C LYS A 87 24.31 17.36 -0.65
N LYS A 88 24.35 18.15 0.42
CA LYS A 88 23.59 19.39 0.50
C LYS A 88 24.11 20.36 -0.56
N GLU A 89 23.27 20.73 -1.51
CA GLU A 89 23.54 21.82 -2.42
C GLU A 89 22.83 23.08 -1.91
N GLY A 90 23.61 24.08 -1.49
CA GLY A 90 23.10 25.36 -0.99
C GLY A 90 23.55 25.72 0.44
N PRO A 91 23.26 26.95 0.89
CA PRO A 91 23.73 27.45 2.18
C PRO A 91 23.09 26.73 3.39
N TYR A 92 23.80 26.74 4.51
CA TYR A 92 23.26 26.36 5.81
C TYR A 92 22.50 27.57 6.36
N PHE A 93 21.16 27.50 6.33
CA PHE A 93 20.27 28.42 7.04
C PHE A 93 20.05 27.91 8.47
#